data_AF-A0A7K4J400-F1
#
_entry.id   AF-A0A7K4J400-F1
#
_cell.length_a   1.000
_cell.length_b   1.000
_cell.length_c   1.000
_cell.angle_alpha   90.00
_cell.angle_beta   90.00
_cell.angle_gamma   90.00
#
_symmetry.space_group_name_H-M   'P 1'
#
loop_
_entity.id
_entity.type
_entity.pdbx_description
1 polymer ?
#
loop_
_entity_poly.entity_id
_entity_poly.type
_entity_poly.pdbx_seq_one_letter_code
_entity_poly.pdbx_strand_id
1 'polypeptide(L)'
;DLNSLAKQCDLPVRKVERWFRHRRNTDRPSLSKKFCEACWRFTFYIIAFFTGLAVLYDKPWLWDHRECWTGYPQQPLQPSVFWYYLLELSFYCSLVFTLPFDVKRKDFKEQIIHHAATIFLISFSYCANYIRIGTLVLVIHDASDCFLEPTKIFNYMKWKKTCDSLFMIFSAIFLISRLVIYPYTVLYNTYYYSMEIFQPFFGYYFVNVLLIILQLLHVFWSCLIIRMLCKFILQGTV
;
A
#
# COMPACT_ATOMS: atom_id res chain seq x y z
N ASP A 1 -39.70 4.95 10.49
CA ASP A 1 -39.77 5.90 11.62
C ASP A 1 -39.63 5.11 12.93
N LEU A 2 -38.86 5.58 13.91
CA LEU A 2 -38.52 4.83 15.13
C LEU A 2 -39.78 4.56 15.98
N ASN A 3 -40.71 5.51 16.00
CA ASN A 3 -41.99 5.40 16.70
C ASN A 3 -42.92 4.37 16.05
N SER A 4 -42.92 4.25 14.71
CA SER A 4 -43.74 3.24 14.02
C SER A 4 -43.22 1.83 14.30
N LEU A 5 -41.90 1.64 14.32
CA LEU A 5 -41.27 0.36 14.69
C LEU A 5 -41.54 -0.02 16.15
N ALA A 6 -41.43 0.93 17.07
CA ALA A 6 -41.74 0.71 18.48
C ALA A 6 -43.19 0.24 18.68
N LYS A 7 -44.14 0.85 17.96
CA LYS A 7 -45.56 0.48 17.97
C LYS A 7 -45.83 -0.89 17.33
N GLN A 8 -45.14 -1.22 16.23
CA GLN A 8 -45.26 -2.53 15.56
C GLN A 8 -44.70 -3.68 16.41
N CYS A 9 -43.63 -3.43 17.16
CA CYS A 9 -42.98 -4.45 17.97
C CYS A 9 -43.51 -4.55 19.40
N ASP A 10 -44.48 -3.70 19.79
CA ASP A 10 -44.96 -3.54 21.17
C ASP A 10 -43.81 -3.34 22.18
N LEU A 11 -42.82 -2.51 21.79
CA LEU A 11 -41.64 -2.22 22.58
C LEU A 11 -41.53 -0.73 22.89
N PRO A 12 -41.01 -0.34 24.07
CA PRO A 12 -40.66 1.04 24.35
C PRO A 12 -39.62 1.55 23.32
N VAL A 13 -39.76 2.80 22.88
CA VAL A 13 -38.85 3.45 21.92
C VAL A 13 -37.39 3.32 22.36
N ARG A 14 -37.10 3.46 23.67
CA ARG A 14 -35.75 3.26 24.24
C ARG A 14 -35.18 1.86 23.99
N LYS A 15 -35.99 0.80 24.02
CA LYS A 15 -35.53 -0.57 23.72
C LYS A 15 -35.18 -0.71 22.23
N VAL A 16 -36.01 -0.16 21.34
CA VAL A 16 -35.75 -0.14 19.90
C VAL A 16 -34.48 0.66 19.58
N GLU A 17 -34.31 1.82 20.20
CA GLU A 17 -33.09 2.63 20.06
C GLU A 17 -31.84 1.89 20.57
N ARG A 18 -31.93 1.25 21.73
CA ARG A 18 -30.84 0.43 22.30
C ARG A 18 -30.51 -0.76 21.40
N TRP A 19 -31.52 -1.40 20.80
CA TRP A 19 -31.33 -2.48 19.85
C TRP A 19 -30.60 -1.99 18.60
N PHE A 20 -31.01 -0.87 17.99
CA PHE A 20 -30.31 -0.30 16.84
C PHE A 20 -28.88 0.11 17.17
N ARG A 21 -28.66 0.67 18.37
CA ARG A 21 -27.31 1.02 18.86
C ARG A 21 -26.45 -0.22 19.04
N HIS A 22 -27.01 -1.28 19.63
CA HIS A 22 -26.32 -2.56 19.81
C HIS A 22 -26.03 -3.20 18.45
N ARG A 23 -27.04 -3.37 17.59
CA ARG A 23 -26.92 -3.96 16.24
C ARG A 23 -25.85 -3.26 15.39
N ARG A 24 -25.82 -1.92 15.42
CA ARG A 24 -24.81 -1.11 14.71
C ARG A 24 -23.41 -1.25 15.31
N ASN A 25 -23.32 -1.51 16.61
CA ASN A 25 -22.05 -1.78 17.28
C ASN A 25 -21.61 -3.25 17.11
N THR A 26 -22.52 -4.20 16.91
CA THR A 26 -22.20 -5.60 16.59
C THR A 26 -21.49 -5.71 15.25
N ASP A 27 -21.86 -4.87 14.27
CA ASP A 27 -21.18 -4.81 12.97
C ASP A 27 -19.84 -4.05 13.01
N ARG A 28 -19.49 -3.42 14.15
CA ARG A 28 -18.19 -2.75 14.26
C ARG A 28 -17.10 -3.80 14.49
N PRO A 29 -16.03 -3.78 13.68
CA PRO A 29 -14.94 -4.72 13.88
C PRO A 29 -14.29 -4.51 15.24
N SER A 30 -14.07 -5.62 15.94
CA SER A 30 -13.43 -5.62 17.26
C SER A 30 -12.04 -5.02 17.19
N LEU A 31 -11.59 -4.41 18.30
CA LEU A 31 -10.22 -3.90 18.41
C LEU A 31 -9.19 -5.02 18.17
N SER A 32 -9.48 -6.22 18.69
CA SER A 32 -8.64 -7.41 18.48
C SER A 32 -8.49 -7.76 17.00
N LYS A 33 -9.57 -7.70 16.21
CA LYS A 33 -9.51 -7.94 14.76
C LYS A 33 -8.59 -6.92 14.06
N LYS A 34 -8.78 -5.63 14.34
CA LYS A 34 -7.94 -4.56 13.77
C LYS A 34 -6.47 -4.71 14.16
N PHE A 35 -6.21 -5.11 15.40
CA PHE A 35 -4.88 -5.35 15.92
C PHE A 35 -4.22 -6.54 15.23
N CYS A 36 -4.92 -7.68 15.12
CA CYS A 36 -4.43 -8.87 14.43
C CYS A 36 -4.12 -8.59 12.95
N GLU A 37 -5.02 -7.90 12.24
CA GLU A 37 -4.80 -7.47 10.85
C GLU A 37 -3.55 -6.59 10.72
N ALA A 38 -3.33 -5.66 11.65
CA ALA A 38 -2.15 -4.79 11.63
C ALA A 38 -0.85 -5.56 11.95
N CYS A 39 -0.88 -6.49 12.92
CA CYS A 39 0.28 -7.33 13.24
C CYS A 39 0.68 -8.24 12.09
N TRP A 40 -0.28 -8.90 11.45
CA TRP A 40 -0.02 -9.76 10.28
C TRP A 40 0.64 -8.97 9.15
N ARG A 41 0.08 -7.81 8.80
CA ARG A 41 0.63 -6.93 7.77
C ARG A 41 2.01 -6.39 8.14
N PHE A 42 2.21 -6.00 9.40
CA PHE A 42 3.51 -5.55 9.89
C PHE A 42 4.59 -6.63 9.71
N THR A 43 4.31 -7.86 10.14
CA THR A 43 5.24 -8.99 9.99
C THR A 43 5.57 -9.24 8.53
N PHE A 44 4.58 -9.14 7.63
CA PHE A 44 4.85 -9.28 6.21
C PHE A 44 5.73 -8.15 5.67
N TYR A 45 5.33 -6.88 5.85
CA TYR A 45 6.03 -5.73 5.27
C TYR A 45 7.47 -5.60 5.76
N ILE A 46 7.74 -5.89 7.04
CA ILE A 46 9.11 -5.85 7.57
C ILE A 46 9.99 -6.91 6.91
N ILE A 47 9.48 -8.15 6.76
CA ILE A 47 10.22 -9.24 6.11
C ILE A 47 10.42 -8.93 4.63
N ALA A 48 9.38 -8.49 3.94
CA ALA A 48 9.38 -8.11 2.54
C ALA A 48 10.43 -7.03 2.25
N PHE A 49 10.43 -5.94 3.03
CA PHE A 49 11.36 -4.82 2.83
C PHE A 49 12.82 -5.25 3.02
N PHE A 50 13.16 -5.95 4.10
CA PHE A 50 14.54 -6.41 4.31
C PHE A 50 14.96 -7.48 3.31
N THR A 51 14.03 -8.33 2.87
CA THR A 51 14.27 -9.30 1.79
C THR A 51 14.56 -8.59 0.47
N GLY A 52 13.77 -7.57 0.12
CA GLY A 52 13.97 -6.75 -1.08
C GLY A 52 15.32 -6.05 -1.08
N LEU A 53 15.71 -5.45 0.05
CA LEU A 53 17.04 -4.85 0.20
C LEU A 53 18.17 -5.89 0.04
N ALA A 54 18.05 -7.05 0.69
CA ALA A 54 19.07 -8.09 0.60
C ALA A 54 19.20 -8.68 -0.81
N VAL A 55 18.08 -8.87 -1.52
CA VAL A 55 18.04 -9.40 -2.89
C VAL A 55 18.56 -8.40 -3.91
N LEU A 56 18.38 -7.09 -3.67
CA LEU A 56 18.78 -6.04 -4.61
C LEU A 56 20.16 -5.44 -4.33
N TYR A 57 20.74 -5.65 -3.14
CA TYR A 57 21.98 -5.00 -2.73
C TYR A 57 23.14 -5.18 -3.73
N ASP A 58 23.28 -6.38 -4.28
CA ASP A 58 24.33 -6.73 -5.25
C ASP A 58 23.91 -6.48 -6.72
N LYS A 59 22.72 -5.91 -6.96
CA LYS A 59 22.20 -5.68 -8.32
C LYS A 59 22.53 -4.27 -8.80
N PRO A 60 23.08 -4.12 -10.01
CA PRO A 60 23.55 -2.82 -10.49
C PRO A 60 22.39 -1.82 -10.66
N TRP A 61 21.19 -2.29 -11.03
CA TRP A 61 20.02 -1.42 -11.23
C TRP A 61 19.45 -0.80 -9.95
N LEU A 62 19.88 -1.25 -8.76
CA LEU A 62 19.59 -0.57 -7.51
C LEU A 62 20.35 0.76 -7.39
N TRP A 63 21.57 0.80 -7.95
CA TRP A 63 22.50 1.91 -7.80
C TRP A 63 22.55 2.82 -9.04
N ASP A 64 22.52 2.21 -10.23
CA ASP A 64 22.37 2.90 -11.51
C ASP A 64 21.09 2.45 -12.20
N HIS A 65 20.06 3.28 -12.14
CA HIS A 65 18.76 2.95 -12.70
C HIS A 65 18.79 2.77 -14.24
N ARG A 66 19.81 3.25 -14.96
CA ARG A 66 19.94 2.99 -16.43
C ARG A 66 20.08 1.50 -16.72
N GLU A 67 20.68 0.75 -15.79
CA GLU A 67 20.83 -0.70 -15.87
C GLU A 67 19.51 -1.46 -15.82
N CYS A 68 18.37 -0.80 -15.56
CA CYS A 68 17.06 -1.42 -15.66
C CYS A 68 16.74 -1.94 -17.07
N TRP A 69 17.23 -1.29 -18.12
CA TRP A 69 16.92 -1.65 -19.52
C TRP A 69 18.09 -2.29 -20.26
N THR A 70 19.28 -2.35 -19.67
CA THR A 70 20.45 -3.00 -20.28
C THR A 70 20.15 -4.46 -20.60
N GLY A 71 20.31 -4.83 -21.87
CA GLY A 71 20.03 -6.18 -22.37
C GLY A 71 18.55 -6.54 -22.52
N TYR A 72 17.62 -5.58 -22.40
CA TYR A 72 16.21 -5.81 -22.70
C TYR A 72 16.01 -6.13 -24.19
N PRO A 73 15.19 -7.13 -24.58
CA PRO A 73 14.32 -7.96 -23.73
C PRO A 73 14.95 -9.22 -23.12
N GLN A 74 16.19 -9.59 -23.47
CA GLN A 74 16.86 -10.80 -22.99
C GLN A 74 17.58 -10.58 -21.64
N GLN A 75 16.81 -10.28 -20.60
CA GLN A 75 17.32 -10.17 -19.23
C GLN A 75 17.07 -11.50 -18.48
N PRO A 76 18.11 -12.28 -18.13
CA PRO A 76 17.92 -13.55 -17.44
C PRO A 76 17.41 -13.32 -16.01
N LEU A 77 16.34 -14.03 -15.65
CA LEU A 77 15.75 -13.96 -14.32
C LEU A 77 16.60 -14.73 -13.31
N GLN A 78 17.10 -14.02 -12.32
CA GLN A 78 17.84 -14.63 -11.22
C GLN A 78 16.87 -15.27 -10.21
N PRO A 79 17.21 -16.45 -9.62
CA PRO A 79 16.32 -17.13 -8.68
C PRO A 79 15.92 -16.29 -7.46
N SER A 80 16.82 -15.46 -6.92
CA SER A 80 16.51 -14.59 -5.78
C SER A 80 15.42 -13.56 -6.10
N VAL A 81 15.50 -12.95 -7.29
CA VAL A 81 14.51 -11.99 -7.78
C VAL A 81 13.18 -12.69 -8.07
N PHE A 82 13.21 -13.91 -8.61
CA PHE A 82 12.00 -14.73 -8.81
C PHE A 82 11.25 -14.96 -7.49
N TRP A 83 11.93 -15.44 -6.45
CA TRP A 83 11.30 -15.71 -5.16
C TRP A 83 10.79 -14.43 -4.48
N TYR A 84 11.52 -13.32 -4.62
CA TYR A 84 11.06 -12.02 -4.12
C TYR A 84 9.77 -11.57 -4.83
N TYR A 85 9.72 -11.65 -6.16
CA TYR A 85 8.52 -11.34 -6.94
C TYR A 85 7.32 -12.22 -6.55
N LEU A 86 7.55 -13.52 -6.38
CA LEU A 86 6.51 -14.46 -6.01
C LEU A 86 5.96 -14.17 -4.60
N LEU A 87 6.85 -13.85 -3.65
CA LEU A 87 6.47 -13.44 -2.29
C LEU A 87 5.53 -12.23 -2.33
N GLU A 88 5.92 -11.17 -3.03
CA GLU A 88 5.11 -9.95 -3.18
C GLU A 88 3.77 -10.22 -3.85
N LEU A 89 3.77 -10.91 -4.99
CA LEU A 89 2.54 -11.25 -5.70
C LEU A 89 1.60 -12.07 -4.82
N SER A 90 2.12 -13.06 -4.09
CA SER A 90 1.32 -13.91 -3.22
C SER A 90 0.64 -13.11 -2.11
N PHE A 91 1.32 -12.10 -1.57
CA PHE A 91 0.76 -11.23 -0.55
C PHE A 91 -0.35 -10.33 -1.10
N TYR A 92 -0.13 -9.67 -2.23
CA TYR A 92 -1.17 -8.85 -2.85
C TYR A 92 -2.41 -9.68 -3.25
N CYS A 93 -2.20 -10.88 -3.78
CA CYS A 93 -3.29 -11.83 -4.03
C CYS A 93 -4.03 -12.19 -2.73
N SER A 94 -3.30 -12.47 -1.65
CA SER A 94 -3.91 -12.78 -0.35
C SER A 94 -4.79 -11.62 0.16
N LEU A 95 -4.35 -10.37 0.00
CA LEU A 95 -5.13 -9.19 0.39
C LEU A 95 -6.43 -9.10 -0.43
N VAL A 96 -6.39 -9.39 -1.73
CA VAL A 96 -7.60 -9.42 -2.57
C VAL A 96 -8.58 -10.51 -2.11
N PHE A 97 -8.08 -11.69 -1.78
CA PHE A 97 -8.94 -12.78 -1.26
C PHE A 97 -9.55 -12.45 0.10
N THR A 98 -8.87 -11.70 0.96
CA THR A 98 -9.39 -11.32 2.28
C THR A 98 -10.26 -10.05 2.25
N LEU A 99 -10.28 -9.27 1.16
CA LEU A 99 -11.07 -8.04 1.01
C LEU A 99 -12.53 -8.10 1.52
N PRO A 100 -13.31 -9.18 1.27
CA PRO A 100 -14.70 -9.26 1.76
C PRO A 100 -14.78 -9.31 3.29
N PHE A 101 -13.75 -9.82 3.94
CA PHE A 101 -13.67 -10.04 5.38
C PHE A 101 -12.91 -8.92 6.11
N ASP A 102 -12.10 -8.14 5.41
CA ASP A 102 -11.30 -7.06 5.97
C ASP A 102 -12.15 -5.92 6.56
N VAL A 103 -11.55 -5.21 7.52
CA VAL A 103 -12.15 -3.99 8.07
C VAL A 103 -12.21 -2.90 7.01
N LYS A 104 -13.42 -2.55 6.57
CA LYS A 104 -13.67 -1.46 5.62
C LYS A 104 -13.26 -0.11 6.20
N ARG A 105 -12.30 0.54 5.54
CA ARG A 105 -11.79 1.89 5.86
C ARG A 105 -12.38 2.93 4.90
N LYS A 106 -12.11 4.21 5.15
CA LYS A 106 -12.69 5.33 4.37
C LYS A 106 -12.17 5.37 2.93
N ASP A 107 -10.94 4.92 2.75
CA ASP A 107 -10.14 4.83 1.53
C ASP A 107 -10.22 3.45 0.86
N PHE A 108 -11.27 2.68 1.16
CA PHE A 108 -11.41 1.29 0.70
C PHE A 108 -11.44 1.15 -0.82
N LYS A 109 -12.04 2.12 -1.54
CA LYS A 109 -12.14 2.07 -3.01
C LYS A 109 -10.78 2.32 -3.64
N GLU A 110 -10.07 3.32 -3.14
CA GLU A 110 -8.72 3.70 -3.55
C GLU A 110 -7.75 2.54 -3.31
N GLN A 111 -7.89 1.84 -2.18
CA GLN A 111 -7.10 0.65 -1.86
C GLN A 111 -7.36 -0.52 -2.82
N ILE A 112 -8.60 -0.72 -3.28
CA ILE A 112 -8.92 -1.75 -4.30
C ILE A 112 -8.27 -1.39 -5.62
N ILE A 113 -8.37 -0.13 -6.06
CA ILE A 113 -7.75 0.33 -7.31
C ILE A 113 -6.23 0.14 -7.23
N HIS A 114 -5.62 0.46 -6.10
CA HIS A 114 -4.21 0.21 -5.84
C HIS A 114 -3.87 -1.27 -5.97
N HIS A 115 -4.57 -2.17 -5.26
CA HIS A 115 -4.28 -3.60 -5.31
C HIS A 115 -4.46 -4.20 -6.71
N ALA A 116 -5.47 -3.75 -7.45
CA ALA A 116 -5.63 -4.13 -8.85
C ALA A 116 -4.43 -3.66 -9.68
N ALA A 117 -4.06 -2.39 -9.57
CA ALA A 117 -2.92 -1.82 -10.30
C ALA A 117 -1.60 -2.53 -9.96
N THR A 118 -1.31 -2.81 -8.69
CA THR A 118 -0.08 -3.50 -8.28
C THR A 118 -0.04 -4.95 -8.77
N ILE A 119 -1.14 -5.70 -8.68
CA ILE A 119 -1.19 -7.07 -9.20
C ILE A 119 -0.98 -7.10 -10.71
N PHE A 120 -1.62 -6.19 -11.46
CA PHE A 120 -1.41 -6.09 -12.90
C PHE A 120 0.03 -5.66 -13.24
N LEU A 121 0.61 -4.71 -12.49
CA LEU A 121 1.99 -4.29 -12.68
C LEU A 121 2.97 -5.44 -12.45
N ILE A 122 2.87 -6.17 -11.34
CA ILE A 122 3.76 -7.29 -11.01
C ILE A 122 3.61 -8.42 -12.03
N SER A 123 2.37 -8.77 -12.38
CA SER A 123 2.10 -9.86 -13.34
C SER A 123 2.60 -9.51 -14.73
N PHE A 124 2.30 -8.29 -15.20
CA PHE A 124 2.71 -7.85 -16.52
C PHE A 124 4.22 -7.61 -16.60
N SER A 125 4.84 -7.02 -15.57
CA SER A 125 6.29 -6.82 -15.56
C SER A 125 7.05 -8.15 -15.58
N TYR A 126 6.51 -9.19 -14.94
CA TYR A 126 7.04 -10.53 -15.04
C TYR A 126 6.95 -11.09 -16.47
N CYS A 127 5.76 -11.03 -17.09
CA CYS A 127 5.54 -11.55 -18.45
C CYS A 127 6.31 -10.77 -19.53
N ALA A 128 6.46 -9.46 -19.39
CA ALA A 128 7.11 -8.58 -20.36
C ALA A 128 8.61 -8.37 -20.10
N ASN A 129 9.17 -9.05 -19.08
CA ASN A 129 10.54 -8.93 -18.61
C ASN A 129 10.96 -7.51 -18.17
N TYR A 130 10.05 -6.77 -17.52
CA TYR A 130 10.32 -5.48 -16.86
C TYR A 130 10.69 -5.68 -15.38
N ILE A 131 11.29 -6.83 -15.07
CA ILE A 131 11.45 -7.31 -13.70
C ILE A 131 12.31 -6.35 -12.88
N ARG A 132 13.40 -5.83 -13.46
CA ARG A 132 14.32 -4.88 -12.81
C ARG A 132 13.60 -3.63 -12.32
N ILE A 133 12.81 -2.97 -13.17
CA ILE A 133 11.99 -1.82 -12.76
C ILE A 133 10.99 -2.21 -11.69
N GLY A 134 10.27 -3.31 -11.85
CA GLY A 134 9.28 -3.68 -10.85
C GLY A 134 9.90 -4.05 -9.50
N THR A 135 11.15 -4.54 -9.43
CA THR A 135 11.84 -4.69 -8.13
C THR A 135 12.08 -3.36 -7.44
N LEU A 136 12.41 -2.29 -8.18
CA LEU A 136 12.55 -0.95 -7.63
C LEU A 136 11.20 -0.42 -7.14
N VAL A 137 10.13 -0.65 -7.90
CA VAL A 137 8.76 -0.33 -7.46
C VAL A 137 8.51 -1.00 -6.11
N LEU A 138 8.67 -2.32 -5.99
CA LEU A 138 8.39 -3.06 -4.75
C LEU A 138 9.17 -2.49 -3.54
N VAL A 139 10.50 -2.35 -3.63
CA VAL A 139 11.32 -1.86 -2.52
C VAL A 139 11.00 -0.41 -2.12
N ILE A 140 10.78 0.48 -3.10
CA ILE A 140 10.34 1.85 -2.82
C ILE A 140 8.99 1.82 -2.08
N HIS A 141 8.14 0.84 -2.38
CA HIS A 141 6.84 0.71 -1.76
C HIS A 141 6.84 0.18 -0.34
N ASP A 142 7.63 -0.85 -0.07
CA ASP A 142 7.63 -1.49 1.23
C ASP A 142 8.30 -0.62 2.32
N ALA A 143 9.16 0.32 1.90
CA ALA A 143 9.91 1.20 2.81
C ALA A 143 9.03 1.98 3.80
N SER A 144 7.91 2.55 3.34
CA SER A 144 6.99 3.28 4.23
C SER A 144 6.11 2.35 5.06
N ASP A 145 5.76 1.20 4.49
CA ASP A 145 4.71 0.33 5.04
C ASP A 145 5.19 -0.40 6.30
N CYS A 146 6.51 -0.62 6.40
CA CYS A 146 7.21 -1.02 7.62
C CYS A 146 6.88 -0.15 8.84
N PHE A 147 6.58 1.14 8.66
CA PHE A 147 6.29 2.08 9.75
C PHE A 147 4.78 2.38 9.92
N LEU A 148 3.99 2.19 8.87
CA LEU A 148 2.55 2.43 8.88
C LEU A 148 1.81 1.45 9.81
N GLU A 149 2.08 0.15 9.69
CA GLU A 149 1.39 -0.86 10.51
C GLU A 149 1.74 -0.77 12.01
N PRO A 150 3.00 -0.59 12.45
CA PRO A 150 3.28 -0.44 13.89
C PRO A 150 2.65 0.83 14.47
N THR A 151 2.54 1.93 13.69
CA THR A 151 1.79 3.13 14.11
C THR A 151 0.37 2.77 14.53
N LYS A 152 -0.34 1.93 13.75
CA LYS A 152 -1.69 1.48 14.09
C LYS A 152 -1.72 0.60 15.34
N ILE A 153 -0.76 -0.32 15.46
CA ILE A 153 -0.63 -1.21 16.63
C ILE A 153 -0.47 -0.37 17.91
N PHE A 154 0.45 0.61 17.93
CA PHE A 154 0.65 1.49 19.08
C PHE A 154 -0.53 2.41 19.36
N ASN A 155 -1.24 2.86 18.32
CA ASN A 155 -2.51 3.59 18.49
C ASN A 155 -3.57 2.71 19.21
N TYR A 156 -3.69 1.44 18.83
CA TYR A 156 -4.62 0.50 19.47
C TYR A 156 -4.24 0.19 20.93
N MET A 157 -2.94 0.19 21.24
CA MET A 157 -2.42 0.05 22.61
C MET A 157 -2.48 1.35 23.44
N LYS A 158 -2.93 2.47 22.84
CA LYS A 158 -2.98 3.81 23.45
C LYS A 158 -1.61 4.35 23.88
N TRP A 159 -0.52 3.90 23.25
CA TRP A 159 0.83 4.42 23.48
C TRP A 159 1.10 5.62 22.56
N LYS A 160 0.57 6.78 22.97
CA LYS A 160 0.57 8.00 22.15
C LYS A 160 1.95 8.46 21.71
N LYS A 161 2.91 8.58 22.64
CA LYS A 161 4.27 9.07 22.31
C LYS A 161 4.95 8.25 21.22
N THR A 162 4.90 6.92 21.31
CA THR A 162 5.48 6.03 20.31
C THR A 162 4.69 6.09 18.99
N CYS A 163 3.36 6.12 19.06
CA CYS A 163 2.49 6.28 17.90
C CYS A 163 2.80 7.56 17.12
N ASP A 164 2.91 8.70 17.80
CA ASP A 164 3.18 10.00 17.19
C ASP A 164 4.58 10.02 16.54
N SER A 165 5.60 9.50 17.23
CA SER A 165 6.95 9.37 16.67
C SER A 165 6.98 8.49 15.42
N LEU A 166 6.33 7.33 15.44
CA LEU A 166 6.25 6.44 14.28
C LEU A 166 5.45 7.05 13.14
N PHE A 167 4.38 7.78 13.43
CA PHE A 167 3.59 8.50 12.45
C PHE A 167 4.42 9.58 11.72
N MET A 168 5.27 10.30 12.44
CA MET A 168 6.19 11.29 11.84
C MET A 168 7.23 10.63 10.93
N ILE A 169 7.85 9.52 11.37
CA ILE A 169 8.81 8.75 10.57
C ILE A 169 8.14 8.19 9.32
N PHE A 170 6.99 7.53 9.48
CA PHE A 170 6.17 7.03 8.39
C PHE A 170 5.87 8.13 7.37
N SER A 171 5.40 9.29 7.83
CA SER A 171 4.99 10.37 6.95
C SER A 171 6.16 10.93 6.14
N ALA A 172 7.33 11.09 6.76
CA ALA A 172 8.53 11.56 6.07
C ALA A 172 8.98 10.55 4.99
N ILE A 173 9.06 9.26 5.36
CA ILE A 173 9.47 8.20 4.43
C ILE A 173 8.48 8.10 3.27
N PHE A 174 7.18 8.09 3.56
CA PHE A 174 6.13 8.03 2.54
C PHE A 174 6.22 9.22 1.56
N LEU A 175 6.31 10.46 2.06
CA LEU A 175 6.35 11.62 1.16
C LEU A 175 7.59 11.61 0.27
N ILE A 176 8.76 11.27 0.82
CA ILE A 176 10.02 11.23 0.06
C ILE A 176 10.00 10.06 -0.94
N SER A 177 9.65 8.86 -0.50
CA SER A 177 9.65 7.68 -1.36
C SER A 177 8.64 7.79 -2.50
N ARG A 178 7.46 8.35 -2.24
CA ARG A 178 6.35 8.42 -3.21
C ARG A 178 6.34 9.62 -4.13
N LEU A 179 6.76 10.79 -3.65
CA LEU A 179 6.67 12.02 -4.43
C LEU A 179 8.01 12.45 -5.03
N VAL A 180 9.13 11.94 -4.52
CA VAL A 180 10.47 12.30 -5.01
C VAL A 180 11.15 11.09 -5.65
N ILE A 181 11.37 10.02 -4.88
CA ILE A 181 12.13 8.86 -5.35
C ILE A 181 11.36 8.13 -6.45
N TYR A 182 10.09 7.79 -6.24
CA TYR A 182 9.31 7.03 -7.22
C TYR A 182 9.19 7.73 -8.59
N PRO A 183 8.82 9.02 -8.70
CA PRO A 183 8.74 9.68 -10.01
C PRO A 183 10.09 9.77 -10.72
N TYR A 184 11.16 10.03 -9.97
CA TYR A 184 12.50 10.18 -10.54
C TYR A 184 13.14 8.83 -10.93
N THR A 185 12.99 7.81 -10.09
CA THR A 185 13.60 6.50 -10.31
C THR A 185 12.77 5.62 -11.24
N VAL A 186 11.44 5.63 -11.11
CA VAL A 186 10.55 4.71 -11.83
C VAL A 186 9.93 5.40 -13.04
N LEU A 187 9.13 6.46 -12.84
CA LEU A 187 8.37 7.07 -13.94
C LEU A 187 9.29 7.66 -15.02
N TYR A 188 10.30 8.44 -14.61
CA TYR A 188 11.27 8.99 -15.56
C TYR A 188 11.99 7.89 -16.32
N ASN A 189 12.34 6.80 -15.64
CA ASN A 189 13.07 5.69 -16.23
C ASN A 189 12.22 4.91 -17.26
N THR A 190 10.96 4.60 -16.93
CA THR A 190 10.04 3.90 -17.83
C THR A 190 9.47 4.76 -18.94
N TYR A 191 9.57 6.09 -18.83
CA TYR A 191 9.11 7.02 -19.85
C TYR A 191 10.24 7.43 -20.79
N TYR A 192 11.44 7.70 -20.25
CA TYR A 192 12.58 8.23 -21.00
C TYR A 192 13.61 7.15 -21.35
N TYR A 193 14.22 6.48 -20.36
CA TYR A 193 15.32 5.54 -20.64
C TYR A 193 14.87 4.31 -21.43
N SER A 194 13.65 3.83 -21.24
CA SER A 194 13.12 2.71 -22.03
C SER A 194 13.08 3.05 -23.53
N MET A 195 12.77 4.31 -23.87
CA MET A 195 12.66 4.80 -25.26
C MET A 195 14.02 4.94 -25.95
N GLU A 196 15.13 4.97 -25.19
CA GLU A 196 16.49 4.88 -25.73
C GLU A 196 16.81 3.46 -26.20
N ILE A 197 16.10 2.44 -25.70
CA ILE A 197 16.41 1.02 -25.94
C ILE A 197 15.44 0.38 -26.94
N PHE A 198 14.14 0.68 -26.87
CA PHE A 198 13.14 0.07 -27.74
C PHE A 198 12.04 1.06 -28.16
N GLN A 199 11.45 0.81 -29.33
CA GLN A 199 10.30 1.58 -29.82
C GLN A 199 9.03 1.25 -29.03
N PRO A 200 8.16 2.23 -28.77
CA PRO A 200 7.00 2.04 -27.92
C PRO A 200 6.04 1.02 -28.55
N PHE A 201 5.69 0.01 -27.77
CA PHE A 201 4.68 -0.99 -28.11
C PHE A 201 3.57 -0.99 -27.07
N PHE A 202 2.54 -1.82 -27.23
CA PHE A 202 1.40 -1.87 -26.31
C PHE A 202 1.81 -1.96 -24.83
N GLY A 203 2.80 -2.81 -24.50
CA GLY A 203 3.27 -3.00 -23.13
C GLY A 203 3.89 -1.77 -22.49
N TYR A 204 4.58 -0.93 -23.28
CA TYR A 204 5.10 0.35 -22.82
C TYR A 204 3.97 1.27 -22.31
N TYR A 205 2.92 1.44 -23.11
CA TYR A 205 1.79 2.28 -22.74
C TYR A 205 1.02 1.68 -21.57
N PHE A 206 0.77 0.38 -21.59
CA PHE A 206 0.04 -0.32 -20.54
C PHE A 206 0.70 -0.15 -19.16
N VAL A 207 2.02 -0.38 -19.07
CA VAL A 207 2.76 -0.23 -17.81
C VAL A 207 2.82 1.22 -17.36
N ASN A 208 3.15 2.16 -18.25
CA ASN A 208 3.23 3.58 -17.87
C ASN A 208 1.88 4.13 -17.40
N VAL A 209 0.75 3.72 -18.00
CA VAL A 209 -0.59 4.09 -17.53
C VAL A 209 -0.84 3.57 -16.10
N LEU A 210 -0.51 2.31 -15.81
CA LEU A 210 -0.67 1.74 -14.47
C LEU A 210 0.24 2.42 -13.43
N LEU A 211 1.48 2.76 -13.78
CA LEU A 211 2.40 3.50 -12.92
C LEU A 211 1.91 4.94 -12.65
N ILE A 212 1.32 5.60 -13.64
CA ILE A 212 0.69 6.91 -13.44
C ILE A 212 -0.54 6.82 -12.54
N ILE A 213 -1.38 5.80 -12.70
CA ILE A 213 -2.50 5.54 -11.77
C ILE A 213 -1.98 5.39 -10.34
N LEU A 214 -0.90 4.63 -10.16
CA LEU A 214 -0.26 4.45 -8.87
C LEU A 214 0.24 5.79 -8.30
N GLN A 215 0.85 6.64 -9.13
CA GLN A 215 1.29 7.97 -8.72
C GLN A 215 0.13 8.89 -8.31
N LEU A 216 -1.00 8.85 -9.01
CA LEU A 216 -2.18 9.63 -8.63
C LEU A 216 -2.72 9.22 -7.26
N LEU A 217 -2.71 7.91 -6.96
CA LEU A 217 -3.08 7.39 -5.64
C LEU A 217 -2.08 7.84 -4.56
N HIS A 218 -0.78 7.84 -4.87
CA HIS A 218 0.23 8.39 -3.97
C HIS A 218 -0.03 9.84 -3.62
N VAL A 219 -0.29 10.69 -4.62
CA VAL A 219 -0.61 12.11 -4.40
C VAL A 219 -1.86 12.25 -3.54
N PHE A 220 -2.91 11.46 -3.80
CA PHE A 220 -4.12 11.45 -2.98
C PHE A 220 -3.82 11.13 -1.51
N TRP A 221 -3.08 10.06 -1.23
CA TRP A 221 -2.72 9.71 0.15
C TRP A 221 -1.76 10.70 0.79
N SER A 222 -0.82 11.26 0.03
CA SER A 222 0.05 12.35 0.51
C SER A 222 -0.76 13.55 0.98
N CYS A 223 -1.81 13.95 0.25
CA CYS A 223 -2.70 15.02 0.70
C CYS A 223 -3.40 14.69 2.03
N LEU A 224 -3.81 13.44 2.24
CA LEU A 224 -4.40 12.99 3.50
C LEU A 224 -3.39 13.02 4.66
N ILE A 225 -2.17 12.56 4.43
CA ILE A 225 -1.08 12.55 5.41
C ILE A 225 -0.71 13.99 5.80
N ILE A 226 -0.52 14.88 4.82
CA ILE A 226 -0.22 16.29 5.07
C ILE A 226 -1.36 16.94 5.89
N ARG A 227 -2.62 16.66 5.56
CA ARG A 227 -3.76 17.16 6.33
C ARG A 227 -3.74 16.67 7.78
N MET A 228 -3.34 15.42 8.02
CA MET A 228 -3.18 14.88 9.38
C MET A 228 -2.00 15.54 10.11
N LEU A 229 -0.86 15.75 9.45
CA LEU A 229 0.29 16.46 9.99
C LEU A 229 -0.04 17.91 10.38
N CYS A 230 -0.72 18.66 9.51
CA CYS A 230 -1.14 20.03 9.83
C CYS A 230 -2.03 20.07 11.07
N LYS A 231 -2.98 19.13 11.21
CA LYS A 231 -3.81 19.02 12.42
C LYS A 231 -2.97 18.68 13.65
N PHE A 232 -2.02 17.76 13.52
CA PHE A 232 -1.12 17.37 14.61
C PHE A 232 -0.30 18.56 15.12
N ILE A 233 0.27 19.36 14.21
CA ILE A 233 1.05 20.55 14.56
C ILE A 233 0.17 21.61 15.25
N LEU A 234 -1.06 21.80 14.77
CA LEU A 234 -1.98 22.82 15.32
C LEU A 234 -2.64 22.41 16.64
N GLN A 235 -2.85 21.10 16.89
CA GLN A 235 -3.62 20.60 18.04
C GLN A 235 -2.79 19.79 19.06
N GLY A 236 -1.53 19.47 18.74
CA GLY A 236 -0.58 18.81 19.64
C GLY A 236 -0.78 17.31 19.87
N THR A 237 -1.83 16.69 19.32
CA THR A 237 -2.08 15.24 19.39
C THR A 237 -2.83 14.70 18.17
N VAL A 238 -2.50 13.49 17.71
CA VAL A 238 -3.21 12.74 16.64
C VAL A 238 -4.50 12.10 17.17
#